data_AF-A0A957IEN6-F1
#
_entry.id   AF-A0A957IEN6-F1
#
_cell.length_a   1.000
_cell.length_b   1.000
_cell.length_c   1.000
_cell.angle_alpha   90.00
_cell.angle_beta   90.00
_cell.angle_gamma   90.00
#
_symmetry.space_group_name_H-M   'P 1'
#
loop_
_entity.id
_entity.type
_entity.pdbx_description
1 polymer ?
#
loop_
_entity_poly.entity_id
_entity_poly.type
_entity_poly.pdbx_seq_one_letter_code
_entity_poly.pdbx_strand_id
1 'polypeptide(L)' 'MSVKFGTDGWRAVISDTFTFANLRLVAQAMADFILEQNSDDPSVVIGYDTR' A
#
# COMPACT_ATOMS: atom_id res chain seq x y z
N MET A 1 -8.80 13.22 -1.94
CA MET A 1 -7.69 12.26 -2.18
C MET A 1 -6.47 12.75 -1.44
N SER A 2 -6.13 12.13 -0.31
CA SER A 2 -4.92 12.42 0.44
C SER A 2 -4.30 11.08 0.84
N VAL A 3 -3.18 10.74 0.19
CA VAL A 3 -2.31 9.64 0.60
C VAL A 3 -1.04 10.29 1.13
N LYS A 4 -0.75 10.09 2.42
CA LYS A 4 0.41 10.67 3.08
C LYS A 4 1.11 9.61 3.90
N PHE A 5 2.34 9.31 3.54
CA PHE A 5 3.19 8.40 4.31
C PHE A 5 3.73 9.12 5.54
N GLY A 6 3.66 8.44 6.69
CA GLY A 6 4.37 8.81 7.90
C GLY A 6 5.67 8.03 8.02
N THR A 7 6.25 8.02 9.22
CA THR A 7 7.47 7.27 9.52
C THR A 7 7.28 5.74 9.44
N ASP A 8 6.05 5.27 9.62
CA ASP A 8 5.68 3.85 9.70
C ASP A 8 4.59 3.50 8.69
N GLY A 9 4.79 3.94 7.44
CA GLY A 9 3.87 3.68 6.33
C GLY A 9 2.68 4.64 6.26
N TRP A 10 1.65 4.23 5.52
CA TRP A 10 0.43 5.01 5.32
C TRP A 10 -0.63 4.59 6.34
N ARG A 11 -1.07 5.54 7.16
CA ARG A 11 -2.17 5.38 8.12
C ARG A 11 -3.27 6.36 7.78
N ALA A 12 -4.52 5.89 7.79
CA ALA A 12 -5.67 6.68 7.39
C ALA A 12 -6.94 6.25 8.14
N VAL A 13 -7.96 7.12 8.13
CA VAL A 13 -9.24 6.88 8.81
C VAL A 13 -10.17 6.08 7.90
N ILE A 14 -10.73 4.97 8.40
CA ILE A 14 -11.66 4.09 7.66
C ILE A 14 -12.84 4.90 7.13
N SER A 15 -13.20 4.68 5.87
CA SER A 15 -14.30 5.35 5.15
C SER A 15 -14.11 6.84 4.85
N ASP A 16 -13.06 7.49 5.36
CA ASP A 16 -12.68 8.85 4.98
C ASP A 16 -11.52 8.81 3.97
N THR A 17 -10.32 8.50 4.45
CA THR A 17 -9.11 8.45 3.62
C THR A 17 -8.60 7.04 3.41
N PHE A 18 -8.91 6.10 4.31
CA PHE A 18 -8.72 4.67 4.08
C PHE A 18 -9.94 4.13 3.32
N THR A 19 -9.90 4.30 2.00
CA THR A 19 -10.93 3.86 1.07
C THR A 19 -10.36 2.83 0.11
N PHE A 20 -11.21 1.99 -0.49
CA PHE A 20 -10.76 1.04 -1.51
C PHE A 20 -10.06 1.72 -2.70
N ALA A 21 -10.42 2.96 -3.04
CA ALA A 21 -9.75 3.70 -4.10
C ALA A 21 -8.30 4.03 -3.72
N ASN A 22 -8.06 4.59 -2.54
CA ASN A 22 -6.71 4.90 -2.09
C ASN A 22 -5.88 3.64 -1.80
N LEU A 23 -6.50 2.58 -1.29
CA LEU A 23 -5.83 1.30 -1.06
C LEU A 23 -5.31 0.69 -2.37
N ARG A 24 -6.11 0.74 -3.46
CA ARG A 24 -5.65 0.28 -4.78
C ARG A 24 -4.48 1.10 -5.30
N LEU A 25 -4.50 2.43 -5.13
CA LEU A 25 -3.39 3.29 -5.55
C LEU A 25 -2.09 2.93 -4.81
N VAL A 26 -2.15 2.75 -3.50
CA VAL A 26 -0.98 2.39 -2.69
C VAL A 26 -0.46 0.99 -3.04
N ALA A 27 -1.36 0.02 -3.20
CA ALA A 27 -0.99 -1.35 -3.57
C ALA A 27 -0.32 -1.40 -4.95
N GLN A 28 -0.86 -0.69 -5.95
CA GLN A 28 -0.27 -0.64 -7.29
C GLN A 28 1.11 0.02 -7.26
N ALA A 29 1.24 1.18 -6.59
CA ALA A 29 2.53 1.87 -6.49
C ALA A 29 3.62 0.99 -5.82
N MET A 30 3.23 0.18 -4.83
CA MET A 30 4.16 -0.78 -4.21
C MET A 30 4.53 -1.91 -5.17
N ALA A 31 3.57 -2.46 -5.92
CA ALA A 31 3.84 -3.49 -6.93
C ALA A 31 4.79 -2.97 -8.03
N ASP A 32 4.54 -1.77 -8.54
CA ASP A 32 5.39 -1.12 -9.54
C ASP A 32 6.82 -0.93 -9.00
N PHE A 33 6.95 -0.42 -7.77
CA PHE A 33 8.24 -0.28 -7.10
C PHE A 33 8.99 -1.61 -6.98
N ILE A 34 8.30 -2.71 -6.62
CA ILE A 34 8.93 -4.03 -6.49
C ILE A 34 9.41 -4.55 -7.85
N LEU A 35 8.62 -4.36 -8.90
CA LEU A 35 8.96 -4.79 -10.26
C LEU A 35 10.16 -3.99 -10.82
N GLU A 36 10.25 -2.70 -10.52
CA GLU A 36 11.37 -1.85 -10.92
C GLU A 36 12.71 -2.28 -10.30
N GLN A 37 12.69 -3.00 -9.18
CA GLN A 37 13.89 -3.45 -8.48
C GLN A 37 14.54 -4.70 -9.13
N ASN A 38 14.15 -5.06 -10.37
CA ASN A 38 14.69 -6.18 -11.16
C ASN A 38 14.66 -7.54 -10.43
N SER A 39 13.55 -7.84 -9.79
CA SER A 39 13.32 -9.18 -9.24
C SER A 39 12.76 -10.09 -10.34
N ASP A 40 13.50 -11.14 -10.71
CA ASP A 40 13.07 -12.13 -11.71
C ASP A 40 11.83 -12.94 -11.27
N ASP A 41 11.58 -13.01 -9.95
CA ASP A 41 10.43 -13.69 -9.33
C ASP A 41 10.02 -12.96 -8.03
N PRO A 42 9.33 -11.81 -8.12
CA PRO A 42 8.98 -11.02 -6.95
C PRO A 42 7.92 -11.72 -6.12
N SER A 43 8.12 -11.73 -4.80
CA SER A 43 7.15 -12.24 -3.84
C SER A 43 6.90 -11.24 -2.71
N VAL A 44 5.67 -11.23 -2.19
CA VAL A 44 5.22 -10.30 -1.15
C VAL A 44 4.45 -11.07 -0.09
N VAL A 45 4.70 -10.75 1.18
CA VAL A 45 3.93 -11.28 2.31
C VAL A 45 2.89 -10.25 2.75
N ILE A 46 1.64 -10.69 2.89
CA ILE A 46 0.52 -9.85 3.34
C ILE A 46 0.09 -10.31 4.73
N GLY A 47 0.05 -9.38 5.68
CA GLY A 47 -0.45 -9.60 7.04
C GLY A 47 -1.45 -8.51 7.43
N TYR A 48 -2.34 -8.84 8.37
CA TYR A 48 -3.36 -7.93 8.89
C TYR A 48 -3.65 -8.24 10.37
N ASP A 49 -4.15 -7.25 11.12
CA ASP A 49 -4.68 -7.43 12.47
C ASP A 49 -6.21 -7.60 12.43
N THR A 50 -6.89 -7.71 13.59
CA THR A 50 -8.33 -7.99 13.63
C THR A 50 -9.21 -6.73 13.56
N ARG A 51 -8.73 -5.64 12.98
CA ARG A 51 -9.50 -4.38 12.83
C ARG A 51 -10.59 -4.48 11.77
#